data_AF-A0A9Q0CFW9-F1
#
_entry.id   AF-A0A9Q0CFW9-F1
#
_cell.length_a   1.000
_cell.length_b   1.000
_cell.length_c   1.000
_cell.angle_alpha   90.00
_cell.angle_beta   90.00
_cell.angle_gamma   90.00
#
_symmetry.space_group_name_H-M   'P 1'
#
loop_
_entity.id
_entity.type
_entity.pdbx_description
1 polymer ?
#
loop_
_entity_poly.entity_id
_entity_poly.type
_entity_poly.pdbx_seq_one_letter_code
_entity_poly.pdbx_strand_id
1 'polypeptide(L)'
;MPRARLFMREAGDDDFVEFGVVQVAVDHHEDKGELGLLMVNGRHKNKKKKHVFFPFLPDNNYKRTTDTCIEWRQSTPPADYCYLAAHFLSENSCSYIWAIISCVQREWHANNHEGSVYSRSASCDLMELPPVDLSSLPLLLKMILECNFSDKRRIAKLIAQDTEFFLKLSGLSRTLEDSASIDGLHLIYQLVRGIILLSNHSVFDQMLSDEIVRNTIGALEYNPENPKAENHRISYENDLKKDVIFRKALPVENNAVFTNLHQSYGAFYILDVMLPNLDEVAIASLKLYAHTKSTMVRWFLEDDLCFTQELFAKLKSDCISPGSKVDLVFVLV
;
A
#
# COMPACT_ATOMS: atom_id res chain seq x y z
N MET A 1 -2.28 13.59 6.96
CA MET A 1 -3.03 13.57 5.68
C MET A 1 -3.06 14.97 5.06
N PRO A 2 -2.86 15.11 3.74
CA PRO A 2 -3.09 16.34 2.99
C PRO A 2 -4.39 17.05 3.39
N ARG A 3 -4.38 18.38 3.45
CA ARG A 3 -5.56 19.18 3.78
C ARG A 3 -5.91 20.10 2.62
N ALA A 4 -7.19 20.17 2.29
CA ALA A 4 -7.70 21.00 1.21
C ALA A 4 -9.03 21.67 1.60
N ARG A 5 -9.36 22.76 0.93
CA ARG A 5 -10.73 23.28 0.86
C ARG A 5 -11.41 22.65 -0.35
N LEU A 6 -12.53 22.00 -0.10
CA LEU A 6 -13.32 21.35 -1.13
C LEU A 6 -14.43 22.29 -1.58
N PHE A 7 -14.57 22.43 -2.89
CA PHE A 7 -15.63 23.19 -3.53
C PHE A 7 -16.41 22.27 -4.46
N MET A 8 -17.71 22.49 -4.56
CA MET A 8 -18.65 21.69 -5.33
C MET A 8 -19.54 22.59 -6.18
N ARG A 9 -19.89 22.14 -7.38
CA ARG A 9 -20.79 22.85 -8.29
C ARG A 9 -21.71 21.86 -9.02
N GLU A 10 -22.99 22.22 -9.10
CA GLU A 10 -24.04 21.41 -9.73
C GLU A 10 -24.01 21.56 -11.27
N ALA A 11 -24.68 20.64 -11.97
CA ALA A 11 -24.84 20.76 -13.42
C ALA A 11 -25.93 21.80 -13.75
N GLY A 12 -25.53 23.06 -13.94
CA GLY A 12 -26.44 24.16 -14.32
C GLY A 12 -26.13 25.47 -13.62
N ASP A 13 -25.37 25.43 -12.53
CA ASP A 13 -24.87 26.61 -11.83
C ASP A 13 -23.49 27.04 -12.36
N ASP A 14 -23.25 28.35 -12.34
CA ASP A 14 -21.96 28.92 -12.75
C ASP A 14 -20.94 28.92 -11.59
N ASP A 15 -21.40 29.06 -10.35
CA ASP A 15 -20.56 29.30 -9.18
C ASP A 15 -20.25 28.03 -8.36
N PHE A 16 -19.03 27.97 -7.82
CA PHE A 16 -18.63 26.94 -6.87
C PHE A 16 -19.05 27.28 -5.45
N VAL A 17 -19.61 26.31 -4.73
CA VAL A 17 -19.96 26.41 -3.31
C VAL A 17 -18.88 25.73 -2.47
N GLU A 18 -18.39 26.41 -1.43
CA GLU A 18 -17.43 25.83 -0.50
C GLU A 18 -18.11 24.79 0.40
N PHE A 19 -17.67 23.54 0.31
CA PHE A 19 -18.09 22.45 1.21
C PHE A 19 -17.34 22.50 2.54
N GLY A 20 -16.09 22.98 2.52
CA GLY A 20 -15.27 23.26 3.69
C GLY A 20 -13.91 22.57 3.67
N VAL A 21 -13.22 22.63 4.81
CA VAL A 21 -11.87 22.06 4.96
C VAL A 21 -11.95 20.56 5.22
N VAL A 22 -11.31 19.79 4.35
CA VAL A 22 -11.23 18.33 4.39
C VAL A 22 -9.79 17.85 4.53
N GLN A 23 -9.61 16.68 5.14
CA GLN A 23 -8.42 15.86 4.96
C GLN A 23 -8.64 14.97 3.74
N VAL A 24 -7.66 14.91 2.86
CA VAL A 24 -7.72 14.15 1.60
C VAL A 24 -6.78 12.96 1.70
N ALA A 25 -7.30 11.79 1.38
CA ALA A 25 -6.56 10.54 1.25
C ALA A 25 -6.95 9.85 -0.06
N VAL A 26 -6.08 8.97 -0.54
CA VAL A 26 -6.43 8.00 -1.59
C VAL A 26 -6.59 6.67 -0.88
N ASP A 27 -7.77 6.08 -0.99
CA ASP A 27 -8.11 4.84 -0.29
C ASP A 27 -9.13 4.02 -1.07
N HIS A 28 -9.36 2.78 -0.63
CA HIS A 28 -10.41 1.92 -1.16
C HIS A 28 -11.73 2.19 -0.43
N HIS A 29 -12.84 2.17 -1.17
CA HIS A 29 -14.16 2.20 -0.58
C HIS A 29 -14.39 0.92 0.23
N GLU A 30 -14.74 1.06 1.50
CA GLU A 30 -14.86 -0.05 2.48
C GLU A 30 -15.70 -1.23 1.95
N ASP A 31 -16.86 -0.97 1.34
CA ASP A 31 -17.73 -2.04 0.83
C ASP A 31 -17.48 -2.47 -0.64
N LYS A 32 -16.93 -1.58 -1.47
CA LYS A 32 -16.87 -1.77 -2.93
C LYS A 32 -15.48 -2.13 -3.44
N GLY A 33 -14.44 -1.91 -2.64
CA GLY A 33 -13.05 -2.10 -3.06
C GLY A 33 -12.63 -1.19 -4.22
N GLU A 34 -13.37 -0.10 -4.46
CA GLU A 34 -13.05 0.88 -5.50
C GLU A 34 -12.00 1.86 -4.95
N LEU A 35 -10.93 2.13 -5.71
CA LEU A 35 -9.94 3.16 -5.33
C LEU A 35 -10.47 4.55 -5.68
N GLY A 36 -10.27 5.51 -4.78
CA GLY A 36 -10.73 6.88 -5.02
C GLY A 36 -10.20 7.88 -4.00
N LEU A 37 -10.69 9.12 -4.10
CA LEU A 37 -10.40 10.18 -3.13
C LEU A 37 -11.37 10.07 -1.96
N LEU A 38 -10.82 9.75 -0.79
CA LEU A 38 -11.52 9.85 0.48
C LEU A 38 -11.31 11.25 1.07
N MET A 39 -12.40 11.96 1.31
CA MET A 39 -12.39 13.31 1.86
C MET A 39 -13.11 13.34 3.20
N VAL A 40 -12.38 13.69 4.26
CA VAL A 40 -12.86 13.64 5.63
C VAL A 40 -12.95 15.05 6.22
N ASN A 41 -14.16 15.47 6.57
CA ASN A 41 -14.42 16.69 7.32
C ASN A 41 -14.59 16.36 8.81
N GLY A 42 -13.50 16.41 9.56
CA GLY A 42 -13.48 16.13 11.01
C GLY A 42 -14.32 17.10 11.86
N ARG A 43 -14.73 18.26 11.31
CA ARG A 43 -15.55 19.26 12.02
C ARG A 43 -17.05 19.11 11.77
N HIS A 44 -17.47 18.19 10.90
CA HIS A 44 -18.89 18.06 10.55
C HIS A 44 -19.69 17.34 11.65
N LYS A 45 -20.79 17.96 12.11
CA LYS A 45 -21.60 17.44 13.25
C LYS A 45 -22.31 16.12 12.94
N ASN A 46 -22.71 15.91 11.68
CA ASN A 46 -23.37 14.68 11.25
C ASN A 46 -22.35 13.62 10.83
N LYS A 47 -22.29 12.49 11.58
CA LYS A 47 -21.37 11.37 11.33
C LYS A 47 -21.47 10.80 9.90
N LYS A 48 -22.66 10.76 9.29
CA LYS A 48 -22.86 10.24 7.92
C LYS A 48 -22.35 11.18 6.82
N LYS A 49 -22.16 12.47 7.12
CA LYS A 49 -21.62 13.49 6.19
C LYS A 49 -20.17 13.87 6.51
N LYS A 50 -19.52 13.17 7.45
CA LYS A 50 -18.11 13.40 7.80
C LYS A 50 -17.16 12.94 6.71
N HIS A 51 -17.58 12.00 5.87
CA HIS A 51 -16.74 11.38 4.86
C HIS A 51 -17.47 11.44 3.52
N VAL A 52 -16.76 11.85 2.48
CA VAL A 52 -17.23 11.80 1.09
C VAL A 52 -16.19 11.07 0.28
N PHE A 53 -16.61 10.11 -0.52
CA PHE A 53 -15.74 9.29 -1.34
C PHE A 53 -16.02 9.56 -2.82
N PHE A 54 -14.96 9.83 -3.59
CA PHE A 54 -15.04 10.03 -5.04
C PHE A 54 -14.25 8.93 -5.73
N PRO A 55 -14.91 7.90 -6.30
CA PRO A 55 -14.22 6.83 -7.00
C PRO A 55 -13.48 7.39 -8.20
N PHE A 56 -12.30 6.82 -8.47
CA PHE A 56 -11.60 7.07 -9.72
C PHE A 56 -12.30 6.33 -10.86
N LEU A 57 -12.91 7.08 -11.78
CA LEU A 57 -13.59 6.56 -12.95
C LEU A 57 -12.90 7.02 -14.24
N PRO A 58 -12.81 6.17 -15.28
CA PRO A 58 -12.17 6.54 -16.56
C PRO A 58 -12.70 7.82 -17.19
N ASP A 59 -13.99 8.10 -17.00
CA ASP A 59 -14.65 9.27 -17.56
C ASP A 59 -14.46 10.55 -16.71
N ASN A 60 -13.83 10.45 -15.53
CA ASN A 60 -13.53 11.62 -14.71
C ASN A 60 -12.37 12.41 -15.31
N ASN A 61 -12.56 13.71 -15.48
CA ASN A 61 -11.59 14.59 -16.16
C ASN A 61 -10.72 15.39 -15.18
N TYR A 62 -9.95 14.71 -14.33
CA TYR A 62 -9.04 15.40 -13.40
C TYR A 62 -8.02 16.27 -14.13
N LYS A 63 -7.83 17.49 -13.63
CA LYS A 63 -6.89 18.49 -14.12
C LYS A 63 -6.28 19.25 -12.95
N ARG A 64 -4.96 19.40 -12.95
CA ARG A 64 -4.28 20.34 -12.05
C ARG A 64 -4.32 21.72 -12.69
N THR A 65 -5.08 22.64 -12.12
CA THR A 65 -5.27 24.00 -12.66
C THR A 65 -4.26 25.00 -12.12
N THR A 66 -3.74 24.77 -10.91
CA THR A 66 -2.63 25.53 -10.31
C THR A 66 -1.72 24.61 -9.49
N ASP A 67 -0.62 25.15 -8.95
CA ASP A 67 0.29 24.38 -8.09
C ASP A 67 -0.38 23.82 -6.83
N THR A 68 -1.53 24.38 -6.45
CA THR A 68 -2.30 23.99 -5.26
C THR A 68 -3.74 23.57 -5.56
N CYS A 69 -4.17 23.46 -6.81
CA CYS A 69 -5.57 23.15 -7.15
C CYS A 69 -5.70 21.97 -8.12
N ILE A 70 -6.60 21.05 -7.78
CA ILE A 70 -7.03 19.94 -8.64
C ILE A 70 -8.55 20.04 -8.85
N GLU A 71 -8.98 20.08 -10.10
CA GLU A 71 -10.38 20.16 -10.51
C GLU A 71 -10.77 18.90 -11.29
N TRP A 72 -12.00 18.43 -11.11
CA TRP A 72 -12.53 17.31 -11.87
C TRP A 72 -14.04 17.34 -11.95
N ARG A 73 -14.56 16.66 -12.96
CA ARG A 73 -15.97 16.31 -13.11
C ARG A 73 -16.14 14.86 -12.72
N GLN A 74 -17.10 14.60 -11.84
CA GLN A 74 -17.50 13.25 -11.48
C GLN A 74 -18.60 12.78 -12.43
N SER A 75 -18.38 11.65 -13.12
CA SER A 75 -19.34 11.13 -14.10
C SER A 75 -20.55 10.45 -13.47
N THR A 76 -20.37 9.82 -12.29
CA THR A 76 -21.46 9.29 -11.45
C THR A 76 -21.39 9.93 -10.07
N PRO A 77 -21.88 11.17 -9.91
CA PRO A 77 -21.76 11.88 -8.65
C PRO A 77 -22.70 11.26 -7.59
N PRO A 78 -22.27 11.20 -6.31
CA PRO A 78 -23.11 10.73 -5.22
C PRO A 78 -24.27 11.68 -4.84
N ALA A 79 -24.32 12.87 -5.45
CA ALA A 79 -25.34 13.92 -5.30
C ALA A 79 -25.43 14.77 -6.59
N ASP A 80 -26.16 15.88 -6.61
CA ASP A 80 -26.31 16.76 -7.79
C ASP A 80 -24.99 17.49 -8.20
N TYR A 81 -23.95 17.42 -7.35
CA TYR A 81 -22.65 18.04 -7.58
C TYR A 81 -21.78 17.27 -8.57
N CYS A 82 -21.66 17.81 -9.78
CA CYS A 82 -20.94 17.17 -10.88
C CYS A 82 -19.50 17.70 -11.01
N TYR A 83 -19.22 18.93 -10.60
CA TYR A 83 -17.92 19.59 -10.72
C TYR A 83 -17.32 19.85 -9.35
N LEU A 84 -16.05 19.52 -9.19
CA LEU A 84 -15.35 19.50 -7.90
C LEU A 84 -14.00 20.18 -8.05
N ALA A 85 -13.61 20.93 -7.02
CA ALA A 85 -12.29 21.55 -6.92
C ALA A 85 -11.72 21.37 -5.51
N ALA A 86 -10.49 20.87 -5.43
CA ALA A 86 -9.76 20.73 -4.18
C ALA A 86 -8.57 21.69 -4.16
N HIS A 87 -8.66 22.72 -3.31
CA HIS A 87 -7.59 23.68 -3.08
C HIS A 87 -6.75 23.27 -1.86
N PHE A 88 -5.56 22.74 -2.10
CA PHE A 88 -4.65 22.26 -1.06
C PHE A 88 -3.96 23.41 -0.33
N LEU A 89 -3.72 23.23 0.96
CA LEU A 89 -3.00 24.23 1.79
C LEU A 89 -1.50 24.34 1.45
N SER A 90 -0.94 23.38 0.71
CA SER A 90 0.46 23.38 0.29
C SER A 90 0.61 22.74 -1.08
N GLU A 91 1.57 23.24 -1.86
CA GLU A 91 1.95 22.66 -3.15
C GLU A 91 2.40 21.21 -3.00
N ASN A 92 3.21 20.87 -2.00
CA ASN A 92 3.67 19.49 -1.77
C ASN A 92 2.50 18.51 -1.59
N SER A 93 1.45 18.92 -0.87
CA SER A 93 0.23 18.11 -0.71
C SER A 93 -0.53 17.93 -2.02
N CYS A 94 -0.62 19.01 -2.82
CA CYS A 94 -1.24 18.96 -4.14
C CYS A 94 -0.46 18.06 -5.09
N SER A 95 0.86 18.25 -5.19
CA SER A 95 1.77 17.44 -6.00
C SER A 95 1.71 15.95 -5.61
N TYR A 96 1.63 15.64 -4.32
CA TYR A 96 1.46 14.27 -3.84
C TYR A 96 0.16 13.62 -4.34
N ILE A 97 -0.99 14.27 -4.16
CA ILE A 97 -2.28 13.74 -4.64
C ILE A 97 -2.32 13.71 -6.18
N TRP A 98 -1.77 14.74 -6.83
CA TRP A 98 -1.72 14.83 -8.29
C TRP A 98 -0.85 13.73 -8.91
N ALA A 99 0.27 13.36 -8.29
CA ALA A 99 1.10 12.26 -8.78
C ALA A 99 0.31 10.94 -8.82
N ILE A 100 -0.51 10.68 -7.80
CA ILE A 100 -1.36 9.50 -7.74
C ILE A 100 -2.45 9.55 -8.82
N ILE A 101 -3.18 10.67 -8.92
CA ILE A 101 -4.22 10.86 -9.94
C ILE A 101 -3.64 10.72 -11.35
N SER A 102 -2.47 11.31 -11.60
CA SER A 102 -1.77 11.26 -12.89
C SER A 102 -1.28 9.85 -13.21
N CYS A 103 -0.92 9.05 -12.20
CA CYS A 103 -0.65 7.63 -12.38
C CYS A 103 -1.92 6.95 -12.92
N VAL A 104 -3.03 7.05 -12.18
CA VAL A 104 -4.33 6.45 -12.53
C VAL A 104 -4.84 6.88 -13.92
N GLN A 105 -4.75 8.17 -14.27
CA GLN A 105 -5.14 8.65 -15.60
C GLN A 105 -4.27 8.09 -16.73
N ARG A 106 -2.95 7.98 -16.51
CA ARG A 106 -2.05 7.33 -17.48
C ARG A 106 -2.40 5.86 -17.68
N GLU A 107 -2.81 5.16 -16.61
CA GLU A 107 -3.29 3.77 -16.72
C GLU A 107 -4.50 3.69 -17.66
N TRP A 108 -5.47 4.60 -17.54
CA TRP A 108 -6.65 4.59 -18.40
C TRP A 108 -6.36 4.97 -19.85
N HIS A 109 -5.49 5.95 -20.09
CA HIS A 109 -5.12 6.36 -21.44
C HIS A 109 -4.26 5.31 -22.17
N ALA A 110 -3.36 4.64 -21.45
CA ALA A 110 -2.59 3.51 -22.00
C ALA A 110 -3.54 2.38 -22.48
N ASN A 111 -4.56 2.06 -21.68
CA ASN A 111 -5.54 1.02 -22.02
C ASN A 111 -6.48 1.40 -23.18
N ASN A 112 -6.69 2.70 -23.44
CA ASN A 112 -7.54 3.18 -24.54
C ASN A 112 -6.78 3.35 -25.87
N HIS A 113 -5.46 3.52 -25.85
CA HIS A 113 -4.65 3.67 -27.08
C HIS A 113 -4.29 2.33 -27.77
N GLU A 114 -4.59 1.19 -27.16
CA GLU A 114 -4.63 -0.12 -27.83
C GLU A 114 -5.99 -0.39 -28.52
N GLY A 115 -6.83 0.64 -28.67
CA GLY A 115 -8.15 0.60 -29.32
C GLY A 115 -8.13 0.66 -30.85
N SER A 116 -7.24 -0.06 -31.52
CA SER A 116 -7.27 -0.25 -32.99
C SER A 116 -7.39 -1.72 -33.34
N VAL A 117 -8.65 -2.16 -33.49
CA VAL A 117 -9.09 -3.27 -34.35
C VAL A 117 -8.30 -4.57 -34.18
N TYR A 118 -8.38 -5.23 -33.02
CA TYR A 118 -8.52 -6.68 -32.96
C TYR A 118 -9.20 -7.04 -31.64
N SER A 119 -10.40 -7.62 -31.75
CA SER A 119 -11.08 -8.40 -30.71
C SER A 119 -11.31 -7.74 -29.34
N ARG A 120 -12.42 -7.01 -29.21
CA ARG A 120 -13.39 -7.36 -28.13
C ARG A 120 -13.89 -8.78 -28.42
N SER A 121 -13.06 -9.78 -28.15
CA SER A 121 -13.51 -11.18 -28.08
C SER A 121 -13.96 -11.44 -26.65
N ALA A 122 -14.99 -12.26 -26.51
CA ALA A 122 -15.52 -12.75 -25.25
C ALA A 122 -14.53 -13.68 -24.52
N SER A 123 -13.33 -13.18 -24.22
CA SER A 123 -12.25 -13.83 -23.45
C SER A 123 -11.78 -12.99 -22.25
N CYS A 124 -12.36 -11.79 -22.07
CA CYS A 124 -11.97 -10.85 -21.01
C CYS A 124 -12.33 -11.31 -19.58
N ASP A 125 -13.15 -12.37 -19.44
CA ASP A 125 -13.63 -12.89 -18.15
C ASP A 125 -12.93 -14.20 -17.67
N LEU A 126 -11.86 -14.67 -18.33
CA LEU A 126 -11.31 -16.02 -18.09
C LEU A 126 -9.84 -16.09 -17.58
N MET A 127 -9.22 -14.98 -17.15
CA MET A 127 -7.89 -15.10 -16.54
C MET A 127 -8.01 -15.62 -15.12
N GLU A 128 -7.54 -16.84 -14.94
CA GLU A 128 -7.37 -17.47 -13.63
C GLU A 128 -5.87 -17.59 -13.33
N LEU A 129 -5.53 -17.51 -12.04
CA LEU A 129 -4.17 -17.80 -11.60
C LEU A 129 -3.93 -19.31 -11.71
N PRO A 130 -2.79 -19.74 -12.31
CA PRO A 130 -2.34 -21.10 -12.19
C PRO A 130 -2.21 -21.48 -10.70
N PRO A 131 -2.43 -22.75 -10.34
CA PRO A 131 -2.26 -23.20 -8.97
C PRO A 131 -0.81 -23.02 -8.51
N VAL A 132 -0.63 -22.74 -7.22
CA VAL A 132 0.69 -22.56 -6.61
C VAL A 132 1.26 -23.93 -6.25
N ASP A 133 1.78 -24.64 -7.25
CA ASP A 133 2.45 -25.92 -7.12
C ASP A 133 3.67 -26.02 -8.05
N LEU A 134 4.51 -27.03 -7.85
CA LEU A 134 5.76 -27.20 -8.60
C LEU A 134 5.56 -27.34 -10.11
N SER A 135 4.47 -27.98 -10.54
CA SER A 135 4.18 -28.24 -11.96
C SER A 135 3.72 -26.98 -12.70
N SER A 136 3.03 -26.09 -11.99
CA SER A 136 2.45 -24.86 -12.52
C SER A 136 3.33 -23.63 -12.28
N LEU A 137 4.38 -23.75 -11.44
CA LEU A 137 5.29 -22.66 -11.10
C LEU A 137 5.90 -21.96 -12.32
N PRO A 138 6.37 -22.65 -13.39
CA PRO A 138 6.88 -21.98 -14.59
C PRO A 138 5.82 -21.15 -15.32
N LEU A 139 4.56 -21.62 -15.34
CA LEU A 139 3.45 -20.90 -15.97
C LEU A 139 3.08 -19.65 -15.16
N LEU A 140 3.01 -19.76 -13.83
CA LEU A 140 2.75 -18.64 -12.94
C LEU A 140 3.86 -17.58 -13.06
N LEU A 141 5.12 -18.01 -13.09
CA LEU A 141 6.27 -17.14 -13.27
C LEU A 141 6.21 -16.40 -14.60
N LYS A 142 5.98 -17.13 -15.70
CA LYS A 142 5.83 -16.53 -17.03
C LYS A 142 4.69 -15.50 -17.06
N MET A 143 3.54 -15.84 -16.48
CA MET A 143 2.39 -14.95 -16.40
C MET A 143 2.72 -13.65 -15.68
N ILE A 144 3.48 -13.68 -14.59
CA ILE A 144 3.84 -12.48 -13.82
C ILE A 144 4.96 -11.68 -14.48
N LEU A 145 6.01 -12.34 -14.99
CA LEU A 145 7.18 -11.65 -15.54
C LEU A 145 6.95 -11.07 -16.94
N GLU A 146 6.09 -11.69 -17.75
CA GLU A 146 5.82 -11.28 -19.13
C GLU A 146 4.48 -10.55 -19.28
N CYS A 147 3.81 -10.18 -18.17
CA CYS A 147 2.53 -9.48 -18.25
C CYS A 147 2.68 -8.09 -18.88
N ASN A 148 1.72 -7.73 -19.74
CA ASN A 148 1.53 -6.34 -20.14
C ASN A 148 0.94 -5.53 -18.98
N PHE A 149 0.86 -4.20 -19.16
CA PHE A 149 0.36 -3.30 -18.13
C PHE A 149 -1.07 -3.62 -17.66
N SER A 150 -1.96 -4.00 -18.58
CA SER A 150 -3.36 -4.37 -18.27
C SER A 150 -3.45 -5.65 -17.44
N ASP A 151 -2.67 -6.66 -17.83
CA ASP A 151 -2.61 -7.95 -17.14
C ASP A 151 -1.95 -7.83 -15.77
N LYS A 152 -0.94 -6.97 -15.62
CA LYS A 152 -0.27 -6.69 -14.34
C LYS A 152 -1.26 -6.38 -13.22
N ARG A 153 -2.22 -5.49 -13.48
CA ARG A 153 -3.26 -5.10 -12.52
C ARG A 153 -4.24 -6.24 -12.23
N ARG A 154 -4.63 -6.99 -13.26
CA ARG A 154 -5.56 -8.12 -13.12
C ARG A 154 -4.93 -9.24 -12.30
N ILE A 155 -3.68 -9.60 -12.58
CA ILE A 155 -2.89 -10.58 -11.82
C ILE A 155 -2.77 -10.14 -10.37
N ALA A 156 -2.39 -8.88 -10.11
CA ALA A 156 -2.28 -8.37 -8.75
C ALA A 156 -3.60 -8.48 -7.98
N LYS A 157 -4.73 -8.18 -8.65
CA LYS A 157 -6.06 -8.34 -8.07
C LYS A 157 -6.38 -9.81 -7.77
N LEU A 158 -6.11 -10.72 -8.69
CA LEU A 158 -6.33 -12.15 -8.47
C LEU A 158 -5.49 -12.68 -7.29
N ILE A 159 -4.22 -12.27 -7.20
CA ILE A 159 -3.34 -12.66 -6.08
C ILE A 159 -3.90 -12.11 -4.77
N ALA A 160 -4.31 -10.84 -4.75
CA ALA A 160 -4.91 -10.23 -3.57
C ALA A 160 -6.28 -10.83 -3.18
N GLN A 161 -6.97 -11.52 -4.09
CA GLN A 161 -8.25 -12.18 -3.80
C GLN A 161 -8.06 -13.62 -3.30
N ASP A 162 -6.98 -14.31 -3.66
CA ASP A 162 -6.66 -15.64 -3.15
C ASP A 162 -5.94 -15.54 -1.79
N THR A 163 -6.71 -15.64 -0.70
CA THR A 163 -6.22 -15.60 0.68
C THR A 163 -5.20 -16.69 1.02
N GLU A 164 -5.19 -17.79 0.26
CA GLU A 164 -4.30 -18.92 0.49
C GLU A 164 -3.06 -18.88 -0.41
N PHE A 165 -2.96 -17.92 -1.33
CA PHE A 165 -1.90 -17.86 -2.33
C PHE A 165 -0.51 -17.88 -1.68
N PHE A 166 -0.28 -16.98 -0.71
CA PHE A 166 1.01 -16.88 -0.02
C PHE A 166 1.29 -18.03 0.93
N LEU A 167 0.25 -18.64 1.52
CA LEU A 167 0.40 -19.83 2.36
C LEU A 167 0.85 -21.03 1.53
N LYS A 168 0.22 -21.25 0.37
CA LYS A 168 0.63 -22.28 -0.59
C LYS A 168 2.05 -22.03 -1.10
N LEU A 169 2.38 -20.78 -1.44
CA LEU A 169 3.72 -20.41 -1.89
C LEU A 169 4.78 -20.68 -0.81
N SER A 170 4.47 -20.37 0.45
CA SER A 170 5.33 -20.65 1.60
C SER A 170 5.54 -22.15 1.81
N GLY A 171 4.47 -22.95 1.67
CA GLY A 171 4.55 -24.42 1.75
C GLY A 171 5.39 -25.03 0.63
N LEU A 172 5.24 -24.53 -0.60
CA LEU A 172 6.05 -24.94 -1.75
C LEU A 172 7.52 -24.59 -1.54
N SER A 173 7.81 -23.37 -1.11
CA SER A 173 9.18 -22.94 -0.80
C SER A 173 9.83 -23.84 0.24
N ARG A 174 9.12 -24.19 1.33
CA ARG A 174 9.64 -25.12 2.35
C ARG A 174 9.93 -26.51 1.80
N THR A 175 9.04 -27.04 0.95
CA THR A 175 9.25 -28.35 0.31
C THR A 175 10.51 -28.34 -0.58
N LEU A 176 10.79 -27.22 -1.23
CA LEU A 176 12.00 -27.03 -2.05
C LEU A 176 13.26 -26.86 -1.18
N GLU A 177 13.16 -26.18 -0.03
CA GLU A 177 14.23 -26.12 0.98
C GLU A 177 14.56 -27.53 1.51
N ASP A 178 13.55 -28.30 1.91
CA ASP A 178 13.69 -29.66 2.47
C ASP A 178 14.32 -30.65 1.47
N SER A 179 14.03 -30.47 0.18
CA SER A 179 14.62 -31.26 -0.92
C SER A 179 15.93 -30.69 -1.46
N ALA A 180 16.43 -29.59 -0.88
CA ALA A 180 17.63 -28.86 -1.32
C ALA A 180 17.62 -28.50 -2.82
N SER A 181 16.44 -28.21 -3.39
CA SER A 181 16.26 -27.90 -4.80
C SER A 181 16.57 -26.43 -5.09
N ILE A 182 17.83 -26.12 -5.36
CA ILE A 182 18.30 -24.75 -5.65
C ILE A 182 17.59 -24.15 -6.86
N ASP A 183 17.42 -24.92 -7.94
CA ASP A 183 16.73 -24.43 -9.15
C ASP A 183 15.27 -24.04 -8.84
N GLY A 184 14.57 -24.82 -8.02
CA GLY A 184 13.22 -24.50 -7.58
C GLY A 184 13.20 -23.23 -6.71
N LEU A 185 14.16 -23.09 -5.80
CA LEU A 185 14.27 -21.91 -4.93
C LEU A 185 14.58 -20.64 -5.72
N HIS A 186 15.37 -20.73 -6.79
CA HIS A 186 15.57 -19.62 -7.73
C HIS A 186 14.27 -19.22 -8.45
N LEU A 187 13.41 -20.18 -8.82
CA LEU A 187 12.10 -19.87 -9.40
C LEU A 187 11.18 -19.18 -8.37
N ILE A 188 11.22 -19.61 -7.11
CA ILE A 188 10.48 -18.95 -6.01
C ILE A 188 10.99 -17.53 -5.81
N TYR A 189 12.31 -17.31 -5.78
CA TYR A 189 12.92 -15.98 -5.74
C TYR A 189 12.39 -15.08 -6.87
N GLN A 190 12.48 -15.56 -8.11
CA GLN A 190 12.03 -14.80 -9.29
C GLN A 190 10.54 -14.49 -9.23
N LEU A 191 9.73 -15.44 -8.74
CA LEU A 191 8.29 -15.26 -8.57
C LEU A 191 7.99 -14.18 -7.54
N VAL A 192 8.55 -14.25 -6.34
CA VAL A 192 8.34 -13.25 -5.28
C VAL A 192 8.82 -11.87 -5.73
N ARG A 193 9.98 -11.79 -6.39
CA ARG A 193 10.45 -10.54 -6.99
C ARG A 193 9.48 -10.02 -8.05
N GLY A 194 8.95 -10.87 -8.91
CA GLY A 194 7.94 -10.51 -9.92
C GLY A 194 6.65 -10.00 -9.29
N ILE A 195 6.19 -10.62 -8.20
CA ILE A 195 5.03 -10.17 -7.42
C ILE A 195 5.26 -8.78 -6.82
N ILE A 196 6.46 -8.51 -6.30
CA ILE A 196 6.83 -7.19 -5.79
C ILE A 196 6.72 -6.13 -6.89
N LEU A 197 7.20 -6.45 -8.10
CA LEU A 197 7.14 -5.55 -9.25
C LEU A 197 5.70 -5.25 -9.69
N LEU A 198 4.69 -6.05 -9.30
CA LEU A 198 3.28 -5.72 -9.51
C LEU A 198 2.87 -4.40 -8.85
N SER A 199 3.63 -3.91 -7.85
CA SER A 199 3.46 -2.59 -7.23
C SER A 199 2.04 -2.36 -6.69
N ASN A 200 1.46 -3.39 -6.06
CA ASN A 200 0.09 -3.38 -5.55
C ASN A 200 0.07 -3.49 -4.02
N HIS A 201 -0.60 -2.54 -3.36
CA HIS A 201 -0.61 -2.46 -1.89
C HIS A 201 -1.41 -3.58 -1.22
N SER A 202 -2.49 -4.08 -1.83
CA SER A 202 -3.25 -5.20 -1.27
C SER A 202 -2.45 -6.50 -1.31
N VAL A 203 -1.62 -6.67 -2.35
CA VAL A 203 -0.64 -7.76 -2.41
C VAL A 203 0.42 -7.58 -1.33
N PHE A 204 0.94 -6.36 -1.13
CA PHE A 204 1.90 -6.07 -0.05
C PHE A 204 1.31 -6.34 1.34
N ASP A 205 0.03 -6.03 1.57
CA ASP A 205 -0.64 -6.30 2.84
C ASP A 205 -0.61 -7.78 3.25
N GLN A 206 -0.84 -8.67 2.29
CA GLN A 206 -0.80 -10.11 2.54
C GLN A 206 0.63 -10.63 2.64
N MET A 207 1.47 -10.23 1.67
CA MET A 207 2.87 -10.67 1.59
C MET A 207 3.70 -10.24 2.81
N LEU A 208 3.43 -9.06 3.36
CA LEU A 208 4.13 -8.49 4.50
C LEU A 208 3.37 -8.65 5.82
N SER A 209 2.33 -9.47 5.84
CA SER A 209 1.65 -9.84 7.08
C SER A 209 2.59 -10.62 8.02
N ASP A 210 2.33 -10.56 9.32
CA ASP A 210 3.13 -11.23 10.36
C ASP A 210 3.35 -12.73 10.09
N GLU A 211 2.36 -13.39 9.47
CA GLU A 211 2.41 -14.81 9.14
C GLU A 211 3.30 -15.13 7.93
N ILE A 212 3.35 -14.22 6.94
CA ILE A 212 3.95 -14.48 5.63
C ILE A 212 5.33 -13.84 5.47
N VAL A 213 5.57 -12.67 6.06
CA VAL A 213 6.74 -11.82 5.81
C VAL A 213 8.08 -12.56 5.95
N ARG A 214 8.16 -13.47 6.92
CA ARG A 214 9.34 -14.32 7.16
C ARG A 214 9.64 -15.24 5.97
N ASN A 215 8.60 -15.84 5.38
CA ASN A 215 8.74 -16.71 4.22
C ASN A 215 9.05 -15.89 2.96
N THR A 216 8.46 -14.70 2.82
CA THR A 216 8.81 -13.75 1.75
C THR A 216 10.29 -13.38 1.79
N ILE A 217 10.82 -13.01 2.97
CA ILE A 217 12.24 -12.67 3.12
C ILE A 217 13.12 -13.88 2.78
N GLY A 218 12.78 -15.07 3.27
CA GLY A 218 13.56 -16.25 2.95
C GLY A 218 13.48 -16.69 1.48
N ALA A 219 12.37 -16.42 0.78
CA ALA A 219 12.32 -16.59 -0.66
C ALA A 219 13.29 -15.64 -1.39
N LEU A 220 13.46 -14.41 -0.88
CA LEU A 220 14.35 -13.41 -1.45
C LEU A 220 15.85 -13.68 -1.19
N GLU A 221 16.18 -14.51 -0.20
CA GLU A 221 17.57 -14.95 0.09
C GLU A 221 18.21 -15.74 -1.05
N TYR A 222 17.40 -16.46 -1.83
CA TYR A 222 17.87 -17.30 -2.94
C TYR A 222 18.10 -16.50 -4.23
N ASN A 223 18.65 -15.30 -4.12
CA ASN A 223 19.00 -14.49 -5.28
C ASN A 223 20.16 -15.16 -6.07
N PRO A 224 19.96 -15.57 -7.33
CA PRO A 224 21.02 -16.22 -8.11
C PRO A 224 22.21 -15.29 -8.41
N GLU A 225 22.01 -13.97 -8.36
CA GLU A 225 23.08 -12.97 -8.57
C GLU A 225 23.89 -12.70 -7.29
N ASN A 226 23.38 -13.10 -6.12
CA ASN A 226 24.10 -13.04 -4.85
C ASN A 226 24.11 -14.42 -4.19
N PRO A 227 24.97 -15.34 -4.64
CA PRO A 227 24.99 -16.74 -4.17
C PRO A 227 25.46 -16.90 -2.71
N LYS A 228 25.80 -15.82 -2.01
CA LYS A 228 25.98 -15.88 -0.55
C LYS A 228 24.58 -15.93 0.05
N ALA A 229 24.15 -17.13 0.46
CA ALA A 229 23.00 -17.30 1.32
C ALA A 229 23.29 -16.60 2.66
N GLU A 230 22.93 -15.32 2.73
CA GLU A 230 22.91 -14.57 3.96
C GLU A 230 21.65 -15.01 4.72
N ASN A 231 21.79 -15.29 6.01
CA ASN A 231 20.69 -15.71 6.89
C ASN A 231 19.75 -14.54 7.22
N HIS A 232 19.27 -13.82 6.22
CA HIS A 232 18.42 -12.65 6.32
C HIS A 232 17.10 -12.90 7.07
N ARG A 233 16.52 -14.10 7.00
CA ARG A 233 15.34 -14.54 7.75
C ARG A 233 15.63 -14.50 9.25
N ILE A 234 16.83 -14.95 9.65
CA ILE A 234 17.31 -14.90 11.04
C ILE A 234 17.65 -13.47 11.44
N SER A 235 18.33 -12.70 10.58
CA SER A 235 18.66 -11.30 10.84
C SER A 235 17.40 -10.46 11.04
N TYR A 236 16.42 -10.60 10.16
CA TYR A 236 15.12 -9.94 10.25
C TYR A 236 14.40 -10.25 11.57
N GLU A 237 14.34 -11.53 11.96
CA GLU A 237 13.77 -11.92 13.27
C GLU A 237 14.52 -11.29 14.45
N ASN A 238 15.86 -11.21 14.37
CA ASN A 238 16.66 -10.62 15.44
C ASN A 238 16.45 -9.10 15.54
N ASP A 239 16.23 -8.42 14.42
CA ASP A 239 15.86 -7.01 14.44
C ASP A 239 14.45 -6.79 14.98
N LEU A 240 13.48 -7.63 14.61
CA LEU A 240 12.12 -7.59 15.19
C LEU A 240 12.09 -7.91 16.69
N LYS A 241 13.08 -8.62 17.25
CA LYS A 241 13.17 -8.80 18.71
C LYS A 241 13.35 -7.47 19.45
N LYS A 242 13.76 -6.39 18.77
CA LYS A 242 13.73 -5.03 19.34
C LYS A 242 12.28 -4.56 19.57
N ASP A 243 11.30 -5.06 18.83
CA ASP A 243 9.87 -4.77 19.06
C ASP A 243 9.33 -5.41 20.36
N VAL A 244 9.98 -6.46 20.86
CA VAL A 244 9.69 -7.01 22.19
C VAL A 244 10.08 -6.02 23.30
N ILE A 245 11.09 -5.17 23.04
CA ILE A 245 11.48 -4.08 23.94
C ILE A 245 10.41 -2.99 23.91
N PHE A 246 9.88 -2.66 22.71
CA PHE A 246 8.76 -1.75 22.55
C PHE A 246 7.52 -2.19 23.34
N ARG A 247 7.09 -3.47 23.20
CA ARG A 247 5.95 -4.05 23.94
C ARG A 247 6.13 -3.99 25.45
N LYS A 248 7.36 -4.11 25.94
CA LYS A 248 7.67 -4.04 27.39
C LYS A 248 7.72 -2.61 27.91
N ALA A 249 8.13 -1.66 27.08
CA ALA A 249 8.28 -0.26 27.47
C ALA A 249 6.91 0.42 27.62
N LEU A 250 5.95 0.12 26.74
CA LEU A 250 4.58 0.66 26.77
C LEU A 250 3.59 -0.43 26.31
N PRO A 251 2.63 -0.84 27.16
CA PRO A 251 1.62 -1.82 26.78
C PRO A 251 0.63 -1.19 25.78
N VAL A 252 0.91 -1.32 24.48
CA VAL A 252 -0.04 -0.96 23.42
C VAL A 252 -1.02 -2.13 23.24
N GLU A 253 -2.30 -1.91 23.53
CA GLU A 253 -3.34 -2.95 23.41
C GLU A 253 -3.80 -3.16 21.96
N ASN A 254 -3.67 -2.14 21.11
CA ASN A 254 -4.11 -2.20 19.72
C ASN A 254 -3.13 -2.98 18.85
N ASN A 255 -3.47 -4.22 18.52
CA ASN A 255 -2.68 -5.09 17.63
C ASN A 255 -2.41 -4.46 16.25
N ALA A 256 -3.28 -3.57 15.76
CA ALA A 256 -3.07 -2.90 14.48
C ALA A 256 -1.79 -2.05 14.46
N VAL A 257 -1.35 -1.54 15.61
CA VAL A 257 -0.07 -0.82 15.73
C VAL A 257 1.08 -1.75 15.33
N PHE A 258 1.13 -2.96 15.89
CA PHE A 258 2.19 -3.93 15.60
C PHE A 258 2.12 -4.46 14.17
N THR A 259 0.92 -4.76 13.67
CA THR A 259 0.75 -5.20 12.28
C THR A 259 1.27 -4.13 11.30
N ASN A 260 0.92 -2.86 11.51
CA ASN A 260 1.41 -1.78 10.64
C ASN A 260 2.91 -1.52 10.83
N LEU A 261 3.45 -1.67 12.04
CA LEU A 261 4.88 -1.53 12.31
C LEU A 261 5.70 -2.61 11.62
N HIS A 262 5.31 -3.89 11.75
CA HIS A 262 6.02 -4.98 11.09
C HIS A 262 5.90 -4.90 9.57
N GLN A 263 4.73 -4.50 9.05
CA GLN A 263 4.55 -4.27 7.60
C GLN A 263 5.45 -3.14 7.08
N SER A 264 5.57 -2.02 7.79
CA SER A 264 6.47 -0.94 7.38
C SER A 264 7.94 -1.37 7.45
N TYR A 265 8.33 -2.04 8.53
CA TYR A 265 9.67 -2.58 8.71
C TYR A 265 10.03 -3.60 7.62
N GLY A 266 9.12 -4.55 7.33
CA GLY A 266 9.29 -5.53 6.26
C GLY A 266 9.48 -4.88 4.89
N ALA A 267 8.70 -3.84 4.57
CA ALA A 267 8.84 -3.11 3.32
C ALA A 267 10.20 -2.39 3.20
N PHE A 268 10.66 -1.71 4.27
CA PHE A 268 11.99 -1.09 4.28
C PHE A 268 13.11 -2.12 4.21
N TYR A 269 12.98 -3.26 4.91
CA TYR A 269 13.96 -4.33 4.86
C TYR A 269 14.10 -4.92 3.45
N ILE A 270 12.98 -5.10 2.73
CA ILE A 270 13.03 -5.52 1.33
C ILE A 270 13.75 -4.47 0.47
N LEU A 271 13.45 -3.19 0.64
CA LEU A 271 14.06 -2.11 -0.14
C LEU A 271 15.56 -1.97 0.09
N ASP A 272 15.97 -1.94 1.35
CA ASP A 272 17.32 -1.53 1.74
C ASP A 272 18.29 -2.72 1.82
N VAL A 273 17.78 -3.93 2.04
CA VAL A 273 18.60 -5.13 2.28
C VAL A 273 18.39 -6.18 1.18
N MET A 274 17.15 -6.54 0.85
CA MET A 274 16.91 -7.67 -0.07
C MET A 274 17.07 -7.29 -1.55
N LEU A 275 16.46 -6.18 -1.97
CA LEU A 275 16.29 -5.81 -3.37
C LEU A 275 16.62 -4.31 -3.62
N PRO A 276 17.88 -3.89 -3.43
CA PRO A 276 18.28 -2.49 -3.62
C PRO A 276 18.16 -2.00 -5.07
N ASN A 277 18.09 -2.92 -6.05
CA ASN A 277 18.09 -2.64 -7.49
C ASN A 277 16.71 -2.89 -8.15
N LEU A 278 15.62 -2.55 -7.47
CA LEU A 278 14.28 -2.55 -8.06
C LEU A 278 14.10 -1.40 -9.07
N ASP A 279 13.07 -1.48 -9.91
CA ASP A 279 12.71 -0.35 -10.77
C ASP A 279 12.13 0.82 -9.95
N GLU A 280 12.20 2.03 -10.50
CA GLU A 280 11.79 3.24 -9.78
C GLU A 280 10.30 3.21 -9.35
N VAL A 281 9.45 2.52 -10.13
CA VAL A 281 8.01 2.41 -9.86
C VAL A 281 7.76 1.53 -8.64
N ALA A 282 8.40 0.37 -8.58
CA ALA A 282 8.32 -0.56 -7.45
C ALA A 282 8.95 0.05 -6.19
N ILE A 283 10.09 0.74 -6.32
CA ILE A 283 10.71 1.47 -5.20
C ILE A 283 9.75 2.53 -4.65
N ALA A 284 9.16 3.34 -5.54
CA ALA A 284 8.21 4.37 -5.12
C ALA A 284 6.97 3.77 -4.45
N SER A 285 6.44 2.68 -5.00
CA SER A 285 5.27 1.98 -4.44
C SER A 285 5.55 1.37 -3.07
N LEU A 286 6.67 0.66 -2.89
CA LEU A 286 7.06 0.10 -1.59
C LEU A 286 7.33 1.18 -0.54
N LYS A 287 8.01 2.28 -0.92
CA LYS A 287 8.22 3.42 -0.01
C LYS A 287 6.90 4.05 0.40
N LEU A 288 5.99 4.24 -0.56
CA LEU A 288 4.65 4.77 -0.29
C LEU A 288 3.88 3.86 0.67
N TYR A 289 3.92 2.55 0.44
CA TYR A 289 3.34 1.55 1.34
C TYR A 289 3.93 1.65 2.75
N ALA A 290 5.26 1.60 2.89
CA ALA A 290 5.95 1.67 4.18
C ALA A 290 5.63 2.95 4.96
N HIS A 291 5.61 4.10 4.28
CA HIS A 291 5.24 5.38 4.88
C HIS A 291 3.76 5.45 5.27
N THR A 292 2.87 4.85 4.47
CA THR A 292 1.45 4.74 4.80
C THR A 292 1.27 3.97 6.11
N LYS A 293 1.91 2.80 6.22
CA LYS A 293 1.88 1.96 7.42
C LYS A 293 2.47 2.66 8.65
N SER A 294 3.62 3.33 8.50
CA SER A 294 4.22 4.13 9.56
C SER A 294 3.33 5.30 10.00
N THR A 295 2.59 5.90 9.07
CA THR A 295 1.61 6.95 9.38
C THR A 295 0.41 6.39 10.15
N MET A 296 -0.04 5.18 9.82
CA MET A 296 -1.11 4.50 10.56
C MET A 296 -0.68 4.18 11.99
N VAL A 297 0.55 3.69 12.20
CA VAL A 297 1.15 3.51 13.54
C VAL A 297 1.06 4.80 14.34
N ARG A 298 1.58 5.92 13.80
CA ARG A 298 1.52 7.22 14.47
C ARG A 298 0.09 7.64 14.78
N TRP A 299 -0.82 7.47 13.84
CA TRP A 299 -2.23 7.82 14.02
C TRP A 299 -2.88 7.02 15.16
N PHE A 300 -2.67 5.71 15.21
CA PHE A 300 -3.19 4.86 16.29
C PHE A 300 -2.60 5.23 17.66
N LEU A 301 -1.31 5.59 17.72
CA LEU A 301 -0.66 6.00 18.96
C LEU A 301 -1.13 7.39 19.43
N GLU A 302 -1.35 8.34 18.51
CA GLU A 302 -1.85 9.69 18.82
C GLU A 302 -3.32 9.69 19.30
N ASP A 303 -4.15 8.77 18.78
CA ASP A 303 -5.55 8.62 19.18
C ASP A 303 -5.68 7.94 20.55
N ASP A 304 -4.68 7.16 20.96
CA ASP A 304 -4.62 6.53 22.28
C ASP A 304 -4.14 7.52 23.36
N LEU A 305 -5.12 8.19 23.97
CA LEU A 305 -4.91 9.14 25.07
C LEU A 305 -4.24 8.50 26.29
N CYS A 306 -4.51 7.22 26.57
CA CYS A 306 -3.92 6.50 27.70
C CYS A 306 -2.43 6.24 27.44
N PHE A 307 -2.11 5.71 26.26
CA PHE A 307 -0.73 5.53 25.81
C PHE A 307 0.05 6.85 25.86
N THR A 308 -0.52 7.92 25.29
CA THR A 308 0.14 9.22 25.22
C THR A 308 0.42 9.77 26.62
N GLN A 309 -0.54 9.67 27.54
CA GLN A 309 -0.37 10.09 28.94
C GLN A 309 0.70 9.25 29.67
N GLU A 310 0.70 7.93 29.48
CA GLU A 310 1.67 7.03 30.11
C GLU A 310 3.09 7.26 29.57
N LEU A 311 3.23 7.45 28.25
CA LEU A 311 4.48 7.80 27.59
C LEU A 311 5.05 9.11 28.15
N PHE A 312 4.25 10.18 28.23
CA PHE A 312 4.70 11.45 28.80
C PHE A 312 5.01 11.35 30.29
N ALA A 313 4.24 10.57 31.05
CA ALA A 313 4.52 10.33 32.47
C ALA A 313 5.86 9.60 32.65
N LYS A 314 6.13 8.58 31.83
CA LYS A 314 7.41 7.86 31.82
C LYS A 314 8.57 8.77 31.41
N LEU A 315 8.44 9.53 30.32
CA LEU A 315 9.50 10.44 29.86
C LEU A 315 9.86 11.52 30.92
N LYS A 316 8.85 12.02 31.65
CA LYS A 316 9.02 13.00 32.74
C LYS A 316 9.50 12.39 34.06
N SER A 317 9.52 11.06 34.18
CA SER A 317 9.99 10.38 35.38
C SER A 317 11.51 10.41 35.47
N ASP A 318 12.02 10.74 36.66
CA ASP A 318 13.45 10.67 36.99
C ASP A 318 13.92 9.22 37.25
N CYS A 319 12.99 8.27 37.33
CA CYS A 319 13.26 6.87 37.65
C CYS A 319 13.63 6.02 36.43
N ILE A 320 13.66 6.58 35.21
CA ILE A 320 13.95 5.84 33.98
C ILE A 320 15.40 6.06 33.56
N SER A 321 16.11 4.96 33.27
CA SER A 321 17.49 5.01 32.80
C SER A 321 17.60 5.80 31.48
N PRO A 322 18.74 6.45 31.21
CA PRO A 322 18.95 7.17 29.94
C PRO A 322 18.74 6.29 28.70
N GLY A 323 19.15 5.02 28.74
CA GLY A 323 18.95 4.07 27.64
C GLY A 323 17.47 3.80 27.37
N SER A 324 16.69 3.58 28.43
CA SER A 324 15.24 3.38 28.31
C SER A 324 14.50 4.65 27.86
N LYS A 325 15.03 5.86 28.14
CA LYS A 325 14.48 7.11 27.56
C LYS A 325 14.75 7.22 26.06
N VAL A 326 15.92 6.78 25.59
CA VAL A 326 16.23 6.72 24.15
C VAL A 326 15.29 5.74 23.45
N ASP A 327 15.07 4.56 24.04
CA ASP A 327 14.15 3.57 23.50
C ASP A 327 12.71 4.12 23.40
N LEU A 328 12.25 4.88 24.40
CA LEU A 328 10.94 5.55 24.41
C LEU A 328 10.82 6.70 23.40
N VAL A 329 11.92 7.37 23.06
CA VAL A 329 11.94 8.42 22.02
C VAL A 329 11.99 7.81 20.63
N PHE A 330 12.65 6.66 20.46
CA PHE A 330 12.66 5.92 19.19
C PHE A 330 11.25 5.48 18.78
N VAL A 331 10.35 5.26 19.74
CA VAL A 331 8.92 5.01 19.50
C VAL A 331 8.20 6.16 18.79
N LEU A 332 8.69 7.40 18.91
CA LEU A 332 8.02 8.61 18.41
C LEU A 332 8.51 9.08 17.02
N VAL A 333 9.60 8.52 16.50
CA VAL A 333 10.28 9.01 15.28
C VAL A 333 10.07 8.04 14.12
#